data_AF-A0AAP4QCG1-F1
#
_entry.id   AF-A0AAP4QCG1-F1
#
_cell.length_a   1.000
_cell.length_b   1.000
_cell.length_c   1.000
_cell.angle_alpha   90.00
_cell.angle_beta   90.00
_cell.angle_gamma   90.00
#
_symmetry.space_group_name_H-M   'P 1'
#
loop_
_entity.id
_entity.type
_entity.pdbx_description
1 polymer ?
#
loop_
_entity_poly.entity_id
_entity_poly.type
_entity_poly.pdbx_seq_one_letter_code
_entity_poly.pdbx_strand_id
1 'polypeptide(L)'
;NETLQKIQQQFLSLDKKIKEKKQEFEMFRNQIPDKSVSMSYLREETKTEVTTKLFGKPEIIEKKTGNIVVTREQWRDMTEKVNAAVIIKSDYESLQKTDLVKENKQLHEAVDGICDSLQDSQKRNLKLQEENKQLRTEISSLKAHIRDLQINIKVLYQQTKKVFKEQFKAFRGLIKNELDIKDVDNQFEREHAREVKSRQKGYDMER
;
A
#
# COMPACT_ATOMS: atom_id res chain seq x y z
N ASN A 1 23.08 23.71 -3.34
CA ASN A 1 24.09 23.18 -4.29
C ASN A 1 25.28 22.53 -3.60
N GLU A 2 25.89 23.13 -2.58
CA GLU A 2 27.04 22.51 -1.86
C GLU A 2 26.73 21.15 -1.21
N THR A 3 25.53 20.98 -0.67
CA THR A 3 25.07 19.68 -0.11
C THR A 3 24.99 18.59 -1.17
N LEU A 4 24.50 18.91 -2.36
CA LEU A 4 24.41 17.96 -3.48
C LEU A 4 25.80 17.55 -3.98
N GLN A 5 26.72 18.51 -4.07
CA GLN A 5 28.12 18.25 -4.45
C GLN A 5 28.85 17.39 -3.42
N LYS A 6 28.67 17.64 -2.12
CA LYS A 6 29.22 16.78 -1.06
C LYS A 6 28.69 15.34 -1.15
N ILE A 7 27.39 15.17 -1.39
CA ILE A 7 26.78 13.85 -1.57
C ILE A 7 27.36 13.14 -2.80
N GLN A 8 27.51 13.83 -3.93
CA GLN A 8 28.13 13.25 -5.12
C GLN A 8 29.59 12.83 -4.88
N GLN A 9 30.38 13.64 -4.20
CA GLN A 9 31.77 13.29 -3.86
C GLN A 9 31.85 12.07 -2.92
N GLN A 10 30.97 12.00 -1.92
CA GLN A 10 30.87 10.83 -1.05
C GLN A 10 30.46 9.57 -1.83
N PHE A 11 29.51 9.70 -2.75
CA PHE A 11 29.08 8.59 -3.61
C PHE A 11 30.22 8.05 -4.47
N LEU A 12 30.99 8.92 -5.11
CA LEU A 12 32.16 8.52 -5.91
C LEU A 12 33.24 7.84 -5.06
N SER A 13 33.48 8.33 -3.85
CA SER A 13 34.42 7.71 -2.91
C SER A 13 33.97 6.31 -2.48
N LEU A 14 32.68 6.16 -2.17
CA LEU A 14 32.08 4.87 -1.82
C LEU A 14 32.11 3.89 -2.98
N ASP A 15 31.74 4.31 -4.20
CA ASP A 15 31.76 3.47 -5.39
C ASP A 15 33.17 2.93 -5.70
N LYS A 16 34.20 3.77 -5.51
CA LYS A 16 35.61 3.34 -5.64
C LYS A 16 35.97 2.27 -4.60
N LYS A 17 35.65 2.49 -3.32
CA LYS A 17 35.93 1.53 -2.25
C LYS A 17 35.20 0.21 -2.45
N ILE A 18 33.96 0.25 -2.95
CA ILE A 18 33.17 -0.93 -3.29
C ILE A 18 33.83 -1.72 -4.41
N LYS A 19 34.30 -1.05 -5.48
CA LYS A 19 35.02 -1.70 -6.58
C LYS A 19 36.30 -2.38 -6.13
N GLU A 20 37.10 -1.71 -5.29
CA GLU A 20 38.33 -2.27 -4.72
C GLU A 20 38.02 -3.52 -3.87
N LYS A 21 37.02 -3.43 -2.97
CA LYS A 21 36.59 -4.58 -2.16
C LYS A 21 36.04 -5.74 -3.00
N LYS A 22 35.35 -5.44 -4.10
CA LYS A 22 34.86 -6.48 -5.03
C LYS A 22 36.02 -7.20 -5.72
N GLN A 23 37.07 -6.48 -6.11
CA GLN A 23 38.27 -7.10 -6.68
C GLN A 23 39.02 -7.97 -5.66
N GLU A 24 39.16 -7.49 -4.42
CA GLU A 24 39.69 -8.32 -3.33
C GLU A 24 38.89 -9.62 -3.15
N PHE A 25 37.56 -9.53 -3.18
CA PHE A 25 36.69 -10.68 -3.05
C PHE A 25 36.80 -11.66 -4.22
N GLU A 26 36.91 -11.19 -5.47
CA GLU A 26 37.10 -12.06 -6.63
C GLU A 26 38.48 -12.75 -6.62
N MET A 27 39.54 -12.02 -6.24
CA MET A 27 40.87 -12.62 -6.05
C MET A 27 40.83 -13.71 -4.97
N PHE A 28 40.10 -13.44 -3.89
CA PHE A 28 39.91 -14.38 -2.80
C PHE A 28 39.13 -15.63 -3.23
N ARG A 29 38.03 -15.44 -3.96
CA ARG A 29 37.21 -16.54 -4.50
C ARG A 29 38.02 -17.50 -5.36
N ASN A 30 38.93 -16.98 -6.18
CA ASN A 30 39.80 -17.80 -7.05
C ASN A 30 40.83 -18.63 -6.27
N GLN A 31 41.09 -18.31 -5.00
CA GLN A 31 41.96 -19.10 -4.12
C GLN A 31 41.22 -20.24 -3.44
N ILE A 32 39.88 -20.25 -3.47
CA ILE A 32 39.05 -21.30 -2.88
C ILE A 32 38.84 -22.41 -3.92
N PRO A 33 39.25 -23.66 -3.64
CA PRO A 33 38.95 -24.77 -4.53
C PRO A 33 37.44 -25.03 -4.62
N ASP A 34 36.89 -25.09 -5.83
CA ASP A 34 35.46 -25.39 -6.11
C ASP A 34 35.05 -26.85 -5.81
N LYS A 35 35.99 -27.72 -5.39
CA LYS A 35 35.76 -29.15 -5.19
C LYS A 35 35.77 -29.51 -3.71
N SER A 36 34.87 -30.42 -3.31
CA SER A 36 34.85 -31.00 -1.97
C SER A 36 36.21 -31.61 -1.63
N VAL A 37 36.73 -31.31 -0.43
CA VAL A 37 38.00 -31.87 0.05
C VAL A 37 37.84 -33.39 0.23
N SER A 38 38.40 -34.17 -0.70
CA SER A 38 38.52 -35.62 -0.58
C SER A 38 39.92 -35.95 -0.04
N MET A 39 40.00 -36.61 1.11
CA MET A 39 41.27 -36.99 1.72
C MET A 39 41.59 -38.46 1.43
N SER A 40 42.75 -38.74 0.84
CA SER A 40 43.29 -40.10 0.75
C SER A 40 44.16 -40.40 1.97
N TYR A 41 44.05 -41.61 2.52
CA TYR A 41 44.90 -42.10 3.62
C TYR A 41 45.80 -43.24 3.13
N LEU A 42 47.01 -43.35 3.68
CA LEU A 42 47.98 -44.37 3.29
C LEU A 42 47.56 -45.77 3.74
N ARG A 43 47.12 -45.89 5.00
CA ARG A 43 46.63 -47.14 5.62
C ARG A 43 45.95 -46.86 6.94
N GLU A 44 45.16 -47.81 7.42
CA GLU A 44 44.72 -47.84 8.82
C GLU A 44 45.86 -48.37 9.70
N GLU A 45 46.01 -47.82 10.90
CA GLU A 45 46.97 -48.32 11.89
C GLU A 45 46.45 -49.63 12.51
N THR A 46 47.35 -50.61 12.63
CA THR A 46 47.09 -51.91 13.25
C THR A 46 48.09 -52.12 14.37
N LYS A 47 47.60 -52.47 15.55
CA LYS A 47 48.43 -52.82 16.70
C LYS A 47 48.63 -54.33 16.74
N THR A 48 49.89 -54.77 16.75
CA THR A 48 50.27 -56.16 16.95
C THR A 48 50.43 -56.46 18.44
N GLU A 49 49.61 -57.37 18.97
CA GLU A 49 49.78 -57.94 20.30
C GLU A 49 50.40 -59.33 20.14
N VAL A 50 51.60 -59.52 20.71
CA VAL A 50 52.30 -60.80 20.71
C VAL A 50 52.07 -61.48 22.04
N THR A 51 51.42 -62.65 22.01
CA THR A 51 51.19 -63.49 23.19
C THR A 51 52.12 -64.70 23.14
N THR A 52 53.02 -64.79 24.13
CA THR A 52 53.97 -65.90 24.26
C THR A 52 53.25 -67.13 24.82
N LYS A 53 53.25 -68.22 24.06
CA LYS A 53 52.76 -69.54 24.49
C LYS A 53 53.89 -70.32 25.17
N LEU A 54 53.54 -71.18 26.15
CA LEU A 54 54.51 -72.00 26.90
C LEU A 54 55.25 -73.04 26.04
N PHE A 55 54.69 -73.44 24.90
CA PHE A 55 55.35 -74.28 23.89
C PHE A 55 54.93 -73.84 22.47
N GLY A 56 55.89 -73.84 21.53
CA GLY A 56 55.68 -73.46 20.13
C GLY A 56 55.89 -71.96 19.85
N LYS A 57 55.71 -71.56 18.58
CA LYS A 57 55.89 -70.17 18.14
C LYS A 57 54.81 -69.25 18.76
N PRO A 58 55.16 -68.00 19.13
CA PRO A 58 54.23 -67.05 19.73
C PRO A 58 53.07 -66.70 18.78
N GLU A 59 51.91 -66.39 19.35
CA GLU A 59 50.70 -66.01 18.60
C GLU A 59 50.67 -64.49 18.41
N ILE A 60 50.55 -64.07 17.15
CA ILE A 60 50.53 -62.66 16.74
C ILE A 60 49.09 -62.31 16.38
N ILE A 61 48.48 -61.37 17.10
CA ILE A 61 47.12 -60.89 16.81
C ILE A 61 47.21 -59.43 16.37
N GLU A 62 46.71 -59.13 15.17
CA GLU A 62 46.59 -57.76 14.65
C GLU A 62 45.19 -57.21 14.93
N LYS A 63 45.12 -56.10 15.67
CA LYS A 63 43.87 -55.35 15.91
C LYS A 63 43.91 -54.02 15.19
N LYS A 64 42.90 -53.72 14.38
CA LYS A 64 42.70 -52.39 13.80
C LYS A 64 42.45 -51.38 14.91
N THR A 65 43.15 -50.24 14.89
CA THR A 65 42.98 -49.19 15.91
C THR A 65 41.95 -48.14 15.50
N GLY A 66 41.55 -48.11 14.23
CA GLY A 66 40.66 -47.07 13.68
C GLY A 66 41.36 -45.75 13.37
N ASN A 67 42.65 -45.62 13.67
CA ASN A 67 43.47 -44.47 13.29
C ASN A 67 43.90 -44.60 11.83
N ILE A 68 43.95 -43.48 11.12
CA ILE A 68 44.40 -43.40 9.72
C ILE A 68 45.78 -42.76 9.64
N VAL A 69 46.67 -43.38 8.89
CA VAL A 69 48.02 -42.89 8.63
C VAL A 69 47.98 -42.02 7.38
N VAL A 70 48.42 -40.78 7.52
CA VAL A 70 48.55 -39.80 6.43
C VAL A 70 50.00 -39.38 6.28
N THR A 71 50.41 -38.96 5.08
CA THR A 71 51.72 -38.36 4.90
C THR A 71 51.78 -36.99 5.57
N ARG A 72 53.00 -36.54 5.89
CA ARG A 72 53.22 -35.19 6.40
C ARG A 72 52.73 -34.11 5.42
N GLU A 73 52.83 -34.38 4.12
CA GLU A 73 52.34 -33.49 3.05
C GLU A 73 50.81 -33.41 3.02
N GLN A 74 50.12 -34.55 3.12
CA GLN A 74 48.65 -34.61 3.21
C GLN A 74 48.13 -33.90 4.45
N TRP A 75 48.77 -34.12 5.60
CA TRP A 75 48.43 -33.42 6.84
C TRP A 75 48.66 -31.91 6.75
N ARG A 76 49.76 -31.48 6.12
CA ARG A 76 50.06 -30.06 5.91
C ARG A 76 49.01 -29.40 5.02
N ASP A 77 48.71 -30.00 3.87
CA ASP A 77 47.68 -29.50 2.93
C ASP A 77 46.29 -29.41 3.58
N MET A 78 45.92 -30.43 4.38
CA MET A 78 44.68 -30.40 5.14
C MET A 78 44.66 -29.24 6.16
N THR A 79 45.74 -29.08 6.91
CA THR A 79 45.85 -28.03 7.92
C THR A 79 45.77 -26.64 7.29
N GLU A 80 46.44 -26.42 6.16
CA GLU A 80 46.37 -25.16 5.39
C GLU A 80 44.93 -24.86 4.93
N LYS A 81 44.25 -25.84 4.33
CA LYS A 81 42.86 -25.69 3.88
C LYS A 81 41.88 -25.42 5.02
N VAL A 82 42.00 -26.14 6.13
CA VAL A 82 41.14 -25.96 7.31
C VAL A 82 41.37 -24.58 7.91
N ASN A 83 42.62 -24.15 8.07
CA ASN A 83 42.94 -22.83 8.58
C ASN A 83 42.38 -21.72 7.67
N ALA A 84 42.54 -21.85 6.35
CA ALA A 84 41.95 -20.92 5.40
C ALA A 84 40.42 -20.86 5.53
N ALA A 85 39.74 -22.00 5.60
CA ALA A 85 38.29 -22.05 5.76
C ALA A 85 37.80 -21.41 7.08
N VAL A 86 38.54 -21.59 8.17
CA VAL A 86 38.24 -20.94 9.46
C VAL A 86 38.35 -19.43 9.35
N ILE A 87 39.41 -18.91 8.71
CA ILE A 87 39.60 -17.47 8.48
C ILE A 87 38.45 -16.91 7.63
N ILE A 88 38.08 -17.60 6.54
CA ILE A 88 36.96 -17.21 5.67
C ILE A 88 35.67 -17.07 6.44
N LYS A 89 35.35 -18.09 7.23
CA LYS A 89 34.12 -18.11 8.01
C LYS A 89 34.09 -16.94 8.99
N SER A 90 35.21 -16.69 9.68
CA SER A 90 35.35 -15.56 10.60
C SER A 90 35.17 -14.21 9.91
N ASP A 91 35.80 -14.02 8.76
CA ASP A 91 35.71 -12.77 7.99
C ASP A 91 34.29 -12.54 7.45
N TYR A 92 33.65 -13.60 6.95
CA TYR A 92 32.26 -13.53 6.48
C TYR A 92 31.28 -13.21 7.61
N GLU A 93 31.41 -13.87 8.76
CA GLU A 93 30.60 -13.56 9.95
C GLU A 93 30.82 -12.12 10.43
N SER A 94 32.04 -11.60 10.30
CA SER A 94 32.37 -10.21 10.64
C SER A 94 31.72 -9.23 9.66
N LEU A 95 31.78 -9.52 8.35
CA LEU A 95 31.14 -8.73 7.31
C LEU A 95 29.61 -8.69 7.48
N GLN A 96 28.98 -9.82 7.80
CA GLN A 96 27.53 -9.85 8.07
C GLN A 96 27.13 -8.99 9.28
N LYS A 97 28.02 -8.79 10.25
CA LYS A 97 27.77 -7.98 11.45
C LYS A 97 27.99 -6.48 11.22
N THR A 98 28.54 -6.08 10.07
CA THR A 98 28.77 -4.67 9.75
C THR A 98 27.45 -3.90 9.70
N ASP A 99 27.53 -2.61 10.06
CA ASP A 99 26.35 -1.75 10.11
C ASP A 99 25.70 -1.59 8.73
N LEU A 100 26.50 -1.54 7.65
CA LEU A 100 26.00 -1.48 6.28
C LEU A 100 25.09 -2.65 5.92
N VAL A 101 25.44 -3.88 6.29
CA VAL A 101 24.61 -5.07 5.98
C VAL A 101 23.32 -5.03 6.79
N LYS A 102 23.38 -4.63 8.07
CA LYS A 102 22.20 -4.49 8.93
C LYS A 102 21.27 -3.39 8.43
N GLU A 103 21.80 -2.22 8.12
CA GLU A 103 21.05 -1.09 7.58
C GLU A 103 20.42 -1.43 6.23
N ASN A 104 21.17 -2.10 5.34
CA ASN A 104 20.64 -2.53 4.05
C ASN A 104 19.45 -3.50 4.22
N LYS A 105 19.56 -4.45 5.16
CA LYS A 105 18.45 -5.35 5.49
C LYS A 105 17.22 -4.59 6.04
N GLN A 106 17.44 -3.67 6.97
CA GLN A 106 16.37 -2.83 7.53
C GLN A 106 15.72 -1.94 6.45
N LEU A 107 16.50 -1.41 5.52
CA LEU A 107 16.00 -0.63 4.39
C LEU A 107 15.12 -1.48 3.48
N HIS A 108 15.52 -2.73 3.19
CA HIS A 108 14.67 -3.66 2.44
C HIS A 108 13.34 -3.92 3.15
N GLU A 109 13.37 -4.23 4.44
CA GLU A 109 12.15 -4.45 5.23
C GLU A 109 11.25 -3.19 5.26
N ALA A 110 11.85 -2.00 5.37
CA ALA A 110 11.11 -0.74 5.33
C ALA A 110 10.50 -0.45 3.95
N VAL A 111 11.24 -0.73 2.86
CA VAL A 111 10.74 -0.57 1.49
C VAL A 111 9.57 -1.51 1.23
N ASP A 112 9.66 -2.77 1.65
CA ASP A 112 8.57 -3.75 1.52
C ASP A 112 7.32 -3.26 2.27
N GLY A 113 7.47 -2.79 3.51
CA GLY A 113 6.36 -2.24 4.28
C GLY A 113 5.73 -0.98 3.66
N ILE A 114 6.53 -0.13 3.03
CA ILE A 114 6.03 1.05 2.30
C ILE A 114 5.27 0.61 1.04
N CYS A 115 5.77 -0.38 0.30
CA CYS A 115 5.11 -0.93 -0.88
C CYS A 115 3.73 -1.51 -0.54
N ASP A 116 3.63 -2.29 0.53
CA ASP A 116 2.36 -2.86 1.00
C ASP A 116 1.35 -1.75 1.38
N SER A 117 1.80 -0.77 2.17
CA SER A 117 0.97 0.36 2.58
C SER A 117 0.51 1.21 1.39
N LEU A 118 1.38 1.42 0.39
CA LEU A 118 1.05 2.14 -0.83
C LEU A 118 -0.02 1.39 -1.63
N GLN A 119 0.11 0.07 -1.78
CA GLN A 119 -0.86 -0.76 -2.48
C GLN A 119 -2.24 -0.71 -1.80
N ASP A 120 -2.27 -0.82 -0.47
CA ASP A 120 -3.52 -0.70 0.30
C ASP A 120 -4.14 0.69 0.17
N SER A 121 -3.32 1.74 0.21
CA SER A 121 -3.77 3.12 0.02
C SER A 121 -4.39 3.33 -1.36
N GLN A 122 -3.73 2.84 -2.42
CA GLN A 122 -4.25 2.88 -3.79
C GLN A 122 -5.60 2.17 -3.91
N LYS A 123 -5.73 0.98 -3.32
CA LYS A 123 -6.98 0.22 -3.32
C LYS A 123 -8.11 0.96 -2.61
N ARG A 124 -7.84 1.59 -1.47
CA ARG A 124 -8.82 2.43 -0.76
C ARG A 124 -9.23 3.65 -1.58
N ASN A 125 -8.25 4.31 -2.21
CA ASN A 125 -8.51 5.51 -3.02
C ASN A 125 -9.40 5.19 -4.24
N LEU A 126 -9.13 4.08 -4.93
CA LEU A 126 -9.99 3.62 -6.05
C LEU A 126 -11.44 3.37 -5.62
N LYS A 127 -11.66 2.75 -4.45
CA LYS A 127 -13.01 2.54 -3.91
C LYS A 127 -13.71 3.87 -3.61
N LEU A 128 -13.03 4.78 -2.92
CA LEU A 128 -13.56 6.11 -2.61
C LEU A 128 -13.86 6.93 -3.87
N GLN A 129 -13.06 6.77 -4.92
CA GLN A 129 -13.30 7.44 -6.20
C GLN A 129 -14.58 6.93 -6.87
N GLU A 130 -14.83 5.62 -6.82
CA GLU A 130 -16.05 5.03 -7.39
C GLU A 130 -17.30 5.42 -6.58
N GLU A 131 -17.22 5.36 -5.24
CA GLU A 131 -18.30 5.82 -4.36
C GLU A 131 -18.64 7.30 -4.60
N ASN A 132 -17.62 8.16 -4.75
CA ASN A 132 -17.83 9.57 -5.08
C ASN A 132 -18.53 9.76 -6.42
N LYS A 133 -18.22 8.94 -7.42
CA LYS A 133 -18.86 8.99 -8.75
C LYS A 133 -20.33 8.59 -8.66
N GLN A 134 -20.64 7.55 -7.90
CA GLN A 134 -22.02 7.10 -7.66
C GLN A 134 -22.82 8.20 -6.96
N LEU A 135 -22.31 8.76 -5.86
CA LEU A 135 -22.96 9.84 -5.13
C LEU A 135 -23.16 11.09 -5.99
N ARG A 136 -22.21 11.46 -6.86
CA ARG A 136 -22.38 12.58 -7.80
C ARG A 136 -23.52 12.35 -8.79
N THR A 137 -23.69 11.11 -9.23
CA THR A 137 -24.78 10.72 -10.13
C THR A 137 -26.13 10.80 -9.42
N GLU A 138 -26.21 10.26 -8.20
CA GLU A 138 -27.42 10.34 -7.36
C GLU A 138 -27.82 11.78 -7.06
N ILE A 139 -26.87 12.63 -6.64
CA ILE A 139 -27.10 14.06 -6.40
C ILE A 139 -27.64 14.75 -7.66
N SER A 140 -27.10 14.41 -8.83
CA SER A 140 -27.54 14.99 -10.11
C SER A 140 -28.98 14.56 -10.44
N SER A 141 -29.29 13.28 -10.23
CA SER A 141 -30.65 12.73 -10.39
C SER A 141 -31.64 13.40 -9.45
N LEU A 142 -31.32 13.51 -8.16
CA LEU A 142 -32.18 14.16 -7.16
C LEU A 142 -32.40 15.64 -7.49
N LYS A 143 -31.38 16.36 -7.96
CA LYS A 143 -31.52 17.75 -8.42
C LYS A 143 -32.43 17.88 -9.65
N ALA A 144 -32.47 16.88 -10.53
CA ALA A 144 -33.41 16.86 -11.65
C ALA A 144 -34.84 16.65 -11.15
N HIS A 145 -35.05 15.65 -10.30
CA HIS A 145 -36.37 15.36 -9.70
C HIS A 145 -36.93 16.56 -8.92
N ILE A 146 -36.11 17.27 -8.14
CA ILE A 146 -36.54 18.47 -7.42
C ILE A 146 -37.00 19.57 -8.39
N ARG A 147 -36.29 19.76 -9.50
CA ARG A 147 -36.67 20.75 -10.53
C ARG A 147 -38.01 20.40 -11.16
N ASP A 148 -38.23 19.13 -11.49
CA ASP A 148 -39.49 18.66 -12.07
C ASP A 148 -40.65 18.85 -11.08
N LEU A 149 -40.44 18.51 -9.80
CA LEU A 149 -41.43 18.75 -8.75
C LEU A 149 -41.76 20.23 -8.57
N GLN A 150 -40.77 21.11 -8.62
CA GLN A 150 -40.98 22.57 -8.56
C GLN A 150 -41.85 23.06 -9.73
N ILE A 151 -41.59 22.56 -10.94
CA ILE A 151 -42.40 22.87 -12.13
C ILE A 151 -43.83 22.37 -11.94
N ASN A 152 -44.00 21.12 -11.49
CA ASN A 152 -45.31 20.53 -11.25
C ASN A 152 -46.12 21.34 -10.23
N ILE A 153 -45.51 21.73 -9.10
CA ILE A 153 -46.15 22.56 -8.08
C ILE A 153 -46.56 23.91 -8.67
N LYS A 154 -45.69 24.54 -9.48
CA LYS A 154 -45.99 25.82 -10.12
C LYS A 154 -47.18 25.71 -11.08
N VAL A 155 -47.21 24.67 -11.92
CA VAL A 155 -48.31 24.42 -12.85
C VAL A 155 -49.61 24.15 -12.10
N LEU A 156 -49.58 23.28 -11.08
CA LEU A 156 -50.73 22.98 -10.23
C LEU A 156 -51.29 24.25 -9.58
N TYR A 157 -50.41 25.07 -9.00
CA TYR A 157 -50.82 26.33 -8.39
C TYR A 157 -51.46 27.29 -9.41
N GLN A 158 -50.86 27.45 -10.59
CA GLN A 158 -51.40 28.33 -11.65
C GLN A 158 -52.77 27.85 -12.16
N GLN A 159 -52.92 26.55 -12.41
CA GLN A 159 -54.18 25.96 -12.88
C GLN A 159 -55.26 26.06 -11.79
N THR A 160 -54.93 25.70 -10.56
CA THR A 160 -55.83 25.80 -9.40
C THR A 160 -56.30 27.24 -9.24
N LYS A 161 -55.38 28.22 -9.22
CA LYS A 161 -55.71 29.64 -9.15
C LYS A 161 -56.63 30.09 -10.29
N LYS A 162 -56.38 29.62 -11.53
CA LYS A 162 -57.22 29.95 -12.69
C LYS A 162 -58.63 29.39 -12.55
N VAL A 163 -58.75 28.09 -12.26
CA VAL A 163 -60.04 27.41 -12.08
C VAL A 163 -60.83 28.08 -10.96
N PHE A 164 -60.23 28.31 -9.79
CA PHE A 164 -60.91 28.99 -8.69
C PHE A 164 -61.30 30.43 -9.04
N LYS A 165 -60.46 31.18 -9.78
CA LYS A 165 -60.81 32.53 -10.23
C LYS A 165 -62.04 32.53 -11.15
N GLU A 166 -62.10 31.60 -12.10
CA GLU A 166 -63.23 31.46 -13.03
C GLU A 166 -64.50 31.04 -12.30
N GLN A 167 -64.43 30.00 -11.46
CA GLN A 167 -65.55 29.53 -10.66
C GLN A 167 -66.06 30.60 -9.70
N PHE A 168 -65.16 31.32 -9.02
CA PHE A 168 -65.53 32.40 -8.12
C PHE A 168 -66.15 33.58 -8.88
N LYS A 169 -65.67 33.91 -10.09
CA LYS A 169 -66.28 34.95 -10.93
C LYS A 169 -67.70 34.58 -11.35
N ALA A 170 -67.93 33.31 -11.74
CA ALA A 170 -69.26 32.82 -12.07
C ALA A 170 -70.20 32.87 -10.87
N PHE A 171 -69.75 32.35 -9.72
CA PHE A 171 -70.51 32.41 -8.46
C PHE A 171 -70.86 33.84 -8.06
N ARG A 172 -69.90 34.76 -8.12
CA ARG A 172 -70.11 36.19 -7.84
C ARG A 172 -71.14 36.82 -8.78
N GLY A 173 -71.13 36.45 -10.05
CA GLY A 173 -72.14 36.87 -11.03
C GLY A 173 -73.55 36.40 -10.67
N LEU A 174 -73.70 35.14 -10.22
CA LEU A 174 -74.98 34.60 -9.76
C LEU A 174 -75.51 35.37 -8.54
N ILE A 175 -74.67 35.61 -7.54
CA ILE A 175 -75.04 36.38 -6.33
C ILE A 175 -75.43 37.81 -6.70
N LYS A 176 -74.68 38.46 -7.59
CA LYS A 176 -75.00 39.82 -8.04
C LYS A 176 -76.37 39.87 -8.70
N ASN A 177 -76.65 38.98 -9.65
CA ASN A 177 -77.95 38.95 -10.34
C ASN A 177 -79.11 38.75 -9.36
N GLU A 178 -78.96 37.86 -8.38
CA GLU A 178 -79.98 37.61 -7.35
C GLU A 178 -80.22 38.82 -6.43
N LEU A 179 -79.16 39.55 -6.07
CA LEU A 179 -79.27 40.78 -5.28
C LEU A 179 -79.87 41.94 -6.07
N ASP A 180 -79.51 42.08 -7.36
CA ASP A 180 -80.06 43.08 -8.27
C ASP A 180 -81.58 42.88 -8.46
N ILE A 181 -82.05 41.62 -8.58
CA ILE A 181 -83.49 41.28 -8.65
C ILE A 181 -84.23 41.69 -7.36
N LYS A 182 -83.56 41.60 -6.21
CA LYS A 182 -84.13 41.94 -4.90
C LYS A 182 -83.95 43.40 -4.49
N ASP A 183 -83.31 44.22 -5.35
CA ASP A 183 -82.94 45.61 -5.09
C ASP A 183 -82.14 45.79 -3.77
N VAL A 184 -81.21 44.86 -3.50
CA VAL A 184 -80.35 44.87 -2.31
C VAL A 184 -78.91 45.25 -2.69
N ASP A 185 -78.35 46.26 -2.01
CA ASP A 185 -76.97 46.73 -2.26
C ASP A 185 -75.94 45.63 -1.98
N ASN A 186 -75.04 45.39 -2.95
CA ASN A 186 -74.01 44.37 -2.86
C ASN A 186 -72.76 44.91 -2.14
N GLN A 187 -72.77 44.82 -0.80
CA GLN A 187 -71.64 45.25 0.03
C GLN A 187 -70.34 44.49 -0.28
N PHE A 188 -70.43 43.22 -0.69
CA PHE A 188 -69.25 42.41 -1.04
C PHE A 188 -68.51 42.93 -2.28
N GLU A 189 -69.24 43.43 -3.29
CA GLU A 189 -68.64 44.07 -4.46
C GLU A 189 -68.00 45.41 -4.11
N ARG A 190 -68.67 46.20 -3.27
CA ARG A 190 -68.19 47.52 -2.84
C ARG A 190 -66.87 47.42 -2.06
N GLU A 191 -66.79 46.51 -1.08
CA GLU A 191 -65.57 46.31 -0.29
C GLU A 191 -64.42 45.75 -1.12
N HIS A 192 -64.67 44.77 -1.97
CA HIS A 192 -63.64 44.26 -2.89
C HIS A 192 -63.12 45.36 -3.83
N ALA A 193 -63.99 46.23 -4.37
CA ALA A 193 -63.55 47.35 -5.20
C ALA A 193 -62.72 48.37 -4.42
N ARG A 194 -63.02 48.59 -3.14
CA ARG A 194 -62.21 49.43 -2.24
C ARG A 194 -60.84 48.80 -1.97
N GLU A 195 -60.79 47.51 -1.68
CA GLU A 195 -59.55 46.77 -1.43
C GLU A 195 -58.63 46.72 -2.67
N VAL A 196 -59.18 46.48 -3.87
CA VAL A 196 -58.38 46.50 -5.10
C VAL A 196 -57.79 47.88 -5.34
N LYS A 197 -58.60 48.95 -5.17
CA LYS A 197 -58.13 50.34 -5.31
C LYS A 197 -57.07 50.71 -4.28
N SER A 198 -57.14 50.21 -3.04
CA SER A 198 -56.12 50.49 -2.02
C SER A 198 -54.80 49.75 -2.30
N ARG A 199 -54.86 48.50 -2.74
CA ARG A 199 -53.66 47.72 -3.13
C ARG A 199 -52.94 48.34 -4.33
N GLN A 200 -53.67 48.83 -5.32
CA GLN A 200 -53.08 49.43 -6.53
C GLN A 200 -52.31 50.72 -6.21
N LYS A 201 -52.82 51.52 -5.27
CA LYS A 201 -52.14 52.74 -4.78
C LYS A 201 -50.87 52.45 -3.96
N GLY A 202 -50.77 51.29 -3.31
CA GLY A 202 -49.57 50.90 -2.56
C GLY A 202 -48.36 50.59 -3.45
N TYR A 203 -48.59 49.94 -4.61
CA TYR A 203 -47.53 49.59 -5.55
C TYR A 203 -46.94 50.80 -6.31
N ASP A 204 -47.73 51.86 -6.52
CA ASP A 204 -47.27 53.09 -7.18
C ASP A 204 -46.36 53.95 -6.28
N MET A 205 -46.29 53.67 -4.97
CA MET A 205 -45.45 54.39 -4.00
C MET A 205 -44.08 53.74 -3.75
N GLU A 206 -43.81 52.55 -4.32
CA GLU A 206 -42.58 51.77 -4.13
C GLU A 206 -41.66 51.75 -5.38
N ARG A 207 -41.83 52.69 -6.33
CA ARG A 207 -40.98 52.84 -7.52
C ARG A 207 -40.13 54.09 -7.50
#